data_AF-A0A0L0QUK4-F1
#
_entry.id   AF-A0A0L0QUK4-F1
#
_cell.length_a   1.000
_cell.length_b   1.000
_cell.length_c   1.000
_cell.angle_alpha   90.00
_cell.angle_beta   90.00
_cell.angle_gamma   90.00
#
_symmetry.space_group_name_H-M   'P 1'
#
loop_
_entity.id
_entity.type
_entity.pdbx_description
1 polymer ?
#
loop_
_entity_poly.entity_id
_entity_poly.type
_entity_poly.pdbx_seq_one_letter_code
_entity_poly.pdbx_strand_id
1 'polypeptide(L)'
;MNKGEVVLEFVVHYSWELFIAAEVLSLGSLILFGIFRYFLNKPKLGVLFILLFLFLLTAEALLGVYVYEQTGEISTFLIVITIFVIYACTFGIVDFLRLDRWMRSKIGKMRGVELLTEKDYAIMRRNKDPKYIAKKYRISSLIHLVIFLVVQTIFWSLGTDSWQEMKSYLTDLSWLEQGEAKNSPYPNETIFSIGMIWSIVFVADFIYSWSYTIFPSKG
;
A
#
# COMPACT_ATOMS: atom_id res chain seq x y z
N MET A 1 -7.27 -37.78 14.04
CA MET A 1 -7.46 -36.32 13.85
C MET A 1 -8.93 -35.98 14.02
N ASN A 2 -9.22 -35.03 14.89
CA ASN A 2 -10.57 -34.46 14.96
C ASN A 2 -10.84 -33.57 13.73
N LYS A 3 -12.10 -33.35 13.33
CA LYS A 3 -12.45 -32.48 12.19
C LYS A 3 -11.83 -31.09 12.28
N GLY A 4 -11.61 -30.58 13.49
CA GLY A 4 -10.87 -29.34 13.75
C GLY A 4 -9.46 -29.40 13.19
N GLU A 5 -8.64 -30.38 13.59
CA GLU A 5 -7.23 -30.52 13.14
C GLU A 5 -7.09 -30.61 11.62
N VAL A 6 -8.01 -31.30 10.94
CA VAL A 6 -8.00 -31.41 9.47
C VAL A 6 -8.25 -30.05 8.80
N VAL A 7 -9.20 -29.27 9.34
CA VAL A 7 -9.49 -27.92 8.82
C VAL A 7 -8.34 -26.95 9.14
N LEU A 8 -7.71 -27.10 10.31
CA LEU A 8 -6.61 -26.26 10.76
C LEU A 8 -5.36 -26.45 9.87
N GLU A 9 -4.98 -27.70 9.56
CA GLU A 9 -3.87 -27.98 8.62
C GLU A 9 -4.18 -27.50 7.21
N PHE A 10 -5.43 -27.67 6.75
CA PHE A 10 -5.85 -27.22 5.42
C PHE A 10 -5.69 -25.70 5.26
N VAL A 11 -6.12 -24.90 6.24
CA VAL A 11 -6.06 -23.43 6.17
C VAL A 11 -4.62 -22.92 6.14
N VAL A 12 -3.72 -23.53 6.93
CA VAL A 12 -2.30 -23.14 6.95
C VAL A 12 -1.61 -23.59 5.66
N HIS A 13 -1.91 -24.81 5.18
CA HIS A 13 -1.29 -25.35 3.96
C HIS A 13 -1.69 -24.58 2.70
N TYR A 14 -2.96 -24.19 2.59
CA TYR A 14 -3.50 -23.48 1.43
C TYR A 14 -3.64 -21.96 1.65
N SER A 15 -2.86 -21.39 2.57
CA SER A 15 -3.01 -19.99 2.97
C SER A 15 -2.80 -19.03 1.78
N TRP A 16 -1.87 -19.34 0.88
CA TRP A 16 -1.60 -18.56 -0.32
C TRP A 16 -2.75 -18.62 -1.33
N GLU A 17 -3.30 -19.80 -1.58
CA GLU A 17 -4.42 -20.00 -2.49
C GLU A 17 -5.68 -19.32 -1.98
N LEU A 18 -5.93 -19.39 -0.68
CA LEU A 18 -7.03 -18.69 -0.02
C LEU A 18 -6.88 -17.17 -0.14
N PHE A 19 -5.67 -16.65 0.09
CA PHE A 19 -5.37 -15.23 -0.11
C PHE A 19 -5.58 -14.79 -1.56
N ILE A 20 -5.02 -15.50 -2.54
CA ILE A 20 -5.18 -15.18 -3.96
C ILE A 20 -6.65 -15.24 -4.39
N ALA A 21 -7.39 -16.25 -3.93
CA ALA A 21 -8.81 -16.38 -4.23
C ALA A 21 -9.61 -15.20 -3.64
N ALA A 22 -9.32 -14.81 -2.40
CA ALA A 22 -9.94 -13.66 -1.76
C ALA A 22 -9.63 -12.36 -2.52
N GLU A 23 -8.38 -12.15 -2.95
CA GLU A 23 -7.96 -10.98 -3.74
C GLU A 23 -8.71 -10.88 -5.08
N VAL A 24 -8.82 -11.99 -5.82
CA VAL A 24 -9.56 -12.04 -7.08
C VAL A 24 -11.04 -11.71 -6.86
N LEU A 25 -11.65 -12.24 -5.79
CA LEU A 25 -13.04 -11.95 -5.43
C LEU A 25 -13.24 -10.50 -4.95
N SER A 26 -12.26 -9.95 -4.22
CA SER A 26 -12.22 -8.57 -3.76
C SER A 26 -12.17 -7.61 -4.95
N LEU A 27 -11.30 -7.87 -5.91
CA LEU A 27 -11.21 -7.11 -7.16
C LEU A 27 -12.51 -7.19 -7.96
N GLY A 28 -13.06 -8.40 -8.11
CA GLY A 28 -14.36 -8.62 -8.75
C GLY A 28 -15.48 -7.81 -8.08
N SER A 29 -15.49 -7.76 -6.76
CA SER A 29 -16.46 -6.98 -5.97
C SER A 29 -16.32 -5.47 -6.25
N LEU A 30 -15.11 -4.92 -6.32
CA LEU A 30 -14.90 -3.51 -6.67
C LEU A 30 -15.37 -3.18 -8.10
N ILE A 31 -15.13 -4.08 -9.06
CA ILE A 31 -15.61 -3.93 -10.44
C ILE A 31 -17.14 -3.93 -10.47
N LEU A 32 -17.78 -4.90 -9.81
CA LEU A 32 -19.24 -4.98 -9.73
C LEU A 32 -19.84 -3.76 -9.04
N PHE A 33 -19.23 -3.26 -7.96
CA PHE A 33 -19.60 -2.00 -7.35
C PHE A 33 -19.63 -0.85 -8.38
N GLY A 34 -18.56 -0.71 -9.18
CA GLY A 34 -18.47 0.31 -10.22
C GLY A 34 -19.57 0.16 -11.28
N ILE A 35 -19.80 -1.06 -11.76
CA ILE A 35 -20.85 -1.36 -12.75
C ILE A 35 -22.24 -0.98 -12.20
N PHE A 36 -22.59 -1.48 -11.02
CA PHE A 36 -23.92 -1.25 -10.44
C PHE A 36 -24.15 0.22 -10.07
N ARG A 37 -23.13 0.88 -9.55
CA ARG A 37 -23.23 2.29 -9.15
C ARG A 37 -23.34 3.21 -10.36
N TYR A 38 -22.53 3.01 -11.40
CA TYR A 38 -22.37 4.00 -12.48
C TYR A 38 -23.08 3.65 -13.77
N PHE A 39 -23.06 2.38 -14.18
CA PHE A 39 -23.71 1.94 -15.41
C PHE A 39 -25.19 1.63 -15.19
N LEU A 40 -25.50 0.84 -14.16
CA LEU A 40 -26.88 0.39 -13.88
C LEU A 40 -27.69 1.38 -13.04
N ASN A 41 -27.06 2.44 -12.51
CA ASN A 41 -27.70 3.44 -11.63
C ASN A 41 -28.43 2.82 -10.42
N LYS A 42 -27.88 1.74 -9.86
CA LYS A 42 -28.40 1.04 -8.66
C LYS A 42 -27.41 1.16 -7.49
N PRO A 43 -27.26 2.37 -6.89
CA PRO A 43 -26.26 2.61 -5.86
C PRO A 43 -26.45 1.72 -4.63
N LYS A 44 -27.69 1.35 -4.27
CA LYS A 44 -27.96 0.43 -3.15
C LYS A 44 -27.37 -0.97 -3.35
N LEU A 45 -27.40 -1.50 -4.56
CA LEU A 45 -26.76 -2.79 -4.89
C LEU A 45 -25.24 -2.65 -4.96
N GLY A 46 -24.73 -1.48 -5.37
CA GLY A 46 -23.30 -1.19 -5.28
C GLY A 46 -22.77 -1.31 -3.84
N VAL A 47 -23.53 -0.83 -2.85
CA VAL A 47 -23.12 -0.92 -1.43
C VAL A 47 -22.88 -2.37 -1.00
N LEU A 48 -23.67 -3.34 -1.47
CA LEU A 48 -23.46 -4.75 -1.17
C LEU A 48 -22.08 -5.23 -1.59
N PHE A 49 -21.62 -4.84 -2.78
CA PHE A 49 -20.29 -5.23 -3.27
C PHE A 49 -19.15 -4.56 -2.50
N ILE A 50 -19.36 -3.34 -2.00
CA ILE A 50 -18.38 -2.70 -1.09
C ILE A 50 -18.33 -3.43 0.25
N LEU A 51 -19.48 -3.82 0.80
CA LEU A 51 -19.51 -4.61 2.04
C LEU A 51 -18.85 -5.99 1.84
N LEU A 52 -19.06 -6.62 0.68
CA LEU A 52 -18.39 -7.87 0.33
C LEU A 52 -16.87 -7.70 0.23
N PHE A 53 -16.40 -6.65 -0.44
CA PHE A 53 -14.97 -6.30 -0.49
C PHE A 53 -14.38 -6.12 0.92
N LEU A 54 -15.06 -5.36 1.80
CA LEU A 54 -14.59 -5.14 3.17
C LEU A 54 -14.58 -6.44 4.00
N PHE A 55 -15.57 -7.31 3.79
CA PHE A 55 -15.62 -8.62 4.43
C PHE A 55 -14.43 -9.49 3.99
N LEU A 56 -14.13 -9.56 2.69
CA LEU A 56 -13.01 -10.32 2.15
C LEU A 56 -11.66 -9.80 2.67
N LEU A 57 -11.46 -8.47 2.65
CA LEU A 57 -10.28 -7.84 3.22
C LEU A 57 -10.09 -8.17 4.71
N THR A 58 -11.18 -8.18 5.47
CA THR A 58 -11.14 -8.56 6.90
C THR A 58 -10.80 -10.05 7.06
N ALA A 59 -11.34 -10.91 6.20
CA ALA A 59 -11.04 -12.33 6.21
C ALA A 59 -9.56 -12.61 5.88
N GLU A 60 -8.95 -11.87 4.96
CA GLU A 60 -7.51 -11.95 4.66
C GLU A 60 -6.66 -11.54 5.86
N ALA A 61 -7.00 -10.44 6.53
CA ALA A 61 -6.31 -10.02 7.75
C ALA A 61 -6.40 -11.08 8.85
N LEU A 62 -7.58 -11.67 9.05
CA LEU A 62 -7.79 -12.76 10.01
C LEU A 62 -7.02 -14.03 9.63
N LEU A 63 -6.93 -14.36 8.34
CA LEU A 63 -6.12 -15.47 7.84
C LEU A 63 -4.64 -15.28 8.19
N GLY A 64 -4.11 -14.06 8.01
CA GLY A 64 -2.74 -13.73 8.39
C GLY A 64 -2.48 -13.91 9.88
N VAL A 65 -3.36 -13.36 10.74
CA VAL A 65 -3.28 -13.54 12.20
C VAL A 65 -3.33 -15.01 12.58
N TYR A 66 -4.25 -15.77 12.00
CA TYR A 66 -4.41 -17.18 12.28
C TYR A 66 -3.17 -18.00 11.88
N VAL A 67 -2.58 -17.74 10.71
CA VAL A 67 -1.32 -18.41 10.30
C VAL A 67 -0.20 -18.10 11.30
N TYR A 68 -0.07 -16.86 11.75
CA TYR A 68 0.92 -16.48 12.76
C TYR A 68 0.71 -17.21 14.10
N GLU A 69 -0.54 -17.33 14.57
CA GLU A 69 -0.85 -18.07 15.80
C GLU A 69 -0.46 -19.54 15.72
N GLN A 70 -0.56 -20.16 14.54
CA GLN A 70 -0.21 -21.57 14.36
C GLN A 70 1.29 -21.81 14.16
N THR A 71 1.98 -20.93 13.43
CA THR A 71 3.41 -21.13 13.13
C THR A 71 4.32 -20.50 14.18
N GLY A 72 3.89 -19.45 14.87
CA GLY A 72 4.73 -18.63 15.75
C GLY A 72 5.78 -17.81 14.99
N GLU A 73 5.78 -17.86 13.66
CA GLU A 73 6.82 -17.27 12.80
C GLU A 73 6.28 -16.12 11.96
N ILE A 74 7.07 -15.05 11.86
CA ILE A 74 6.82 -13.95 10.91
C ILE A 74 7.25 -14.44 9.53
N SER A 75 6.32 -15.09 8.83
CA SER A 75 6.53 -15.59 7.48
C SER A 75 6.38 -14.49 6.42
N THR A 76 6.93 -14.71 5.23
CA THR A 76 6.72 -13.84 4.06
C THR A 76 5.23 -13.60 3.80
N PHE A 77 4.39 -14.61 4.03
CA PHE A 77 2.93 -14.51 3.90
C PHE A 77 2.34 -13.44 4.84
N LEU A 78 2.72 -13.47 6.12
CA LEU A 78 2.27 -12.48 7.11
C LEU A 78 2.75 -11.07 6.77
N ILE A 79 4.00 -10.93 6.30
CA ILE A 79 4.56 -9.65 5.86
C ILE A 79 3.73 -9.08 4.70
N VAL A 80 3.43 -9.90 3.69
CA VAL A 80 2.62 -9.50 2.54
C VAL A 80 1.23 -9.04 2.99
N ILE A 81 0.50 -9.84 3.78
CA ILE A 81 -0.83 -9.47 4.29
C ILE A 81 -0.77 -8.16 5.07
N THR A 82 0.24 -7.99 5.93
CA THR A 82 0.40 -6.77 6.73
C THR A 82 0.56 -5.55 5.85
N ILE A 83 1.37 -5.63 4.79
CA ILE A 83 1.53 -4.54 3.81
C ILE A 83 0.21 -4.23 3.12
N PHE A 84 -0.54 -5.24 2.68
CA PHE A 84 -1.85 -5.07 2.04
C PHE A 84 -2.86 -4.38 2.97
N VAL A 85 -2.96 -4.83 4.22
CA VAL A 85 -3.85 -4.24 5.22
C VAL A 85 -3.47 -2.79 5.53
N ILE A 86 -2.18 -2.52 5.75
CA ILE A 86 -1.69 -1.15 5.97
C ILE A 86 -2.04 -0.28 4.76
N TYR A 87 -1.79 -0.75 3.53
CA TYR A 87 -2.13 -0.02 2.32
C TYR A 87 -3.64 0.27 2.26
N ALA A 88 -4.50 -0.74 2.46
CA ALA A 88 -5.95 -0.60 2.42
C ALA A 88 -6.46 0.43 3.44
N CYS A 89 -5.95 0.40 4.67
CA CYS A 89 -6.34 1.32 5.74
C CYS A 89 -5.78 2.74 5.58
N THR A 90 -4.70 2.93 4.81
CA THR A 90 -4.05 4.23 4.62
C THR A 90 -4.36 4.83 3.26
N PHE A 91 -3.68 4.35 2.22
CA PHE A 91 -3.76 4.88 0.85
C PHE A 91 -5.01 4.39 0.11
N GLY A 92 -5.46 3.16 0.40
CA GLY A 92 -6.59 2.52 -0.27
C GLY A 92 -7.87 3.35 -0.22
N ILE A 93 -8.19 3.94 0.93
CA ILE A 93 -9.37 4.82 1.08
C ILE A 93 -9.26 6.06 0.17
N VAL A 94 -8.09 6.70 0.16
CA VAL A 94 -7.87 7.93 -0.61
C VAL A 94 -7.91 7.64 -2.11
N ASP A 95 -7.30 6.53 -2.53
CA ASP A 95 -7.25 6.11 -3.92
C ASP A 95 -8.63 5.67 -4.41
N PHE A 96 -9.41 4.97 -3.57
CA PHE A 96 -10.80 4.65 -3.87
C PHE A 96 -11.63 5.93 -4.10
N LEU A 97 -11.50 6.95 -3.26
CA LEU A 97 -12.21 8.23 -3.46
C LEU A 97 -11.78 8.97 -4.73
N ARG A 98 -10.51 8.87 -5.13
CA ARG A 98 -10.02 9.44 -6.39
C ARG A 98 -10.60 8.69 -7.59
N LEU A 99 -10.57 7.36 -7.55
CA LEU A 99 -11.13 6.49 -8.59
C LEU A 99 -12.64 6.72 -8.74
N ASP A 100 -13.36 6.79 -7.63
CA ASP A 100 -14.79 7.07 -7.53
C ASP A 100 -15.14 8.41 -8.22
N ARG A 101 -14.36 9.48 -7.97
CA ARG A 101 -14.52 10.76 -8.69
C ARG A 101 -14.19 10.66 -10.17
N TRP A 102 -13.10 9.98 -10.53
CA TRP A 102 -12.70 9.81 -11.92
C TRP A 102 -13.76 9.05 -12.73
N MET A 103 -14.32 7.97 -12.15
CA MET A 103 -15.41 7.20 -12.75
C MET A 103 -16.66 8.05 -12.94
N ARG A 104 -17.09 8.82 -11.92
CA ARG A 104 -18.19 9.79 -12.06
C ARG A 104 -17.96 10.77 -13.20
N SER A 105 -16.75 11.32 -13.31
CA SER A 105 -16.41 12.26 -14.38
C SER A 105 -16.47 11.61 -15.76
N LYS A 106 -15.88 10.41 -15.91
CA LYS A 106 -15.79 9.72 -17.20
C LYS A 106 -17.16 9.22 -17.67
N ILE A 107 -17.90 8.57 -16.78
CA ILE A 107 -19.20 7.97 -17.10
C ILE A 107 -20.28 9.05 -17.22
N GLY A 108 -20.23 10.10 -16.39
CA GLY A 108 -21.14 11.25 -16.52
C GLY A 108 -21.03 11.90 -17.90
N LYS A 109 -19.80 12.21 -18.34
CA LYS A 109 -19.54 12.73 -19.69
C LYS A 109 -20.01 11.78 -20.80
N MET A 110 -19.74 10.49 -20.66
CA MET A 110 -20.17 9.47 -21.63
C MET A 110 -21.70 9.39 -21.75
N ARG A 111 -22.43 9.61 -20.65
CA ARG A 111 -23.89 9.53 -20.60
C ARG A 111 -24.59 10.89 -20.76
N GLY A 112 -23.85 11.99 -20.86
CA GLY A 112 -24.41 13.34 -20.90
C GLY A 112 -25.13 13.76 -19.61
N VAL A 113 -24.81 13.15 -18.47
CA VAL A 113 -25.41 13.47 -17.16
C VAL A 113 -24.36 14.01 -16.20
N GLU A 114 -24.76 14.97 -15.37
CA GLU A 114 -23.88 15.52 -14.34
C GLU A 114 -23.88 14.59 -13.11
N LEU A 115 -22.73 13.97 -12.84
CA LEU A 115 -22.54 13.09 -11.68
C LEU A 115 -21.61 13.72 -10.64
N LEU A 116 -20.82 14.73 -11.01
CA LEU A 116 -19.90 15.39 -10.11
C LEU A 116 -20.63 16.40 -9.23
N THR A 117 -20.18 16.52 -7.99
CA THR A 117 -20.68 17.54 -7.06
C THR A 117 -19.84 18.80 -7.12
N GLU A 118 -20.36 19.93 -6.64
CA GLU A 118 -19.57 21.17 -6.49
C GLU A 118 -18.29 20.97 -5.67
N LYS A 119 -18.34 20.08 -4.66
CA LYS A 119 -17.16 19.69 -3.88
C LYS A 119 -16.12 19.00 -4.76
N ASP A 120 -16.53 18.12 -5.67
CA ASP A 120 -15.62 17.46 -6.61
C ASP A 120 -14.93 18.47 -7.53
N TYR A 121 -15.69 19.44 -8.06
CA TYR A 121 -15.13 20.52 -8.87
C TYR A 121 -14.16 21.41 -8.10
N ALA A 122 -14.48 21.74 -6.85
CA ALA A 122 -13.57 22.51 -6.00
C ALA A 122 -12.24 21.77 -5.78
N ILE A 123 -12.28 20.45 -5.56
CA ILE A 123 -11.07 19.63 -5.41
C ILE A 123 -10.29 19.56 -6.73
N MET A 124 -10.97 19.40 -7.86
CA MET A 124 -10.33 19.40 -9.18
C MET A 124 -9.66 20.74 -9.50
N ARG A 125 -10.32 21.88 -9.21
CA ARG A 125 -9.75 23.22 -9.38
C ARG A 125 -8.50 23.40 -8.53
N ARG A 126 -8.56 22.99 -7.26
CA ARG A 126 -7.41 23.03 -6.35
C ARG A 126 -6.25 22.16 -6.85
N ASN A 127 -6.54 20.97 -7.36
CA ASN A 127 -5.54 20.07 -7.95
C ASN A 127 -5.01 20.51 -9.33
N LYS A 128 -5.44 21.67 -9.86
CA LYS A 128 -4.84 22.30 -11.04
C LYS A 128 -3.90 23.46 -10.67
N ASP A 129 -3.95 23.95 -9.44
CA ASP A 129 -3.07 25.04 -8.99
C ASP A 129 -1.64 24.50 -8.77
N PRO A 130 -0.64 24.96 -9.55
CA PRO A 130 0.74 24.49 -9.42
C PRO A 130 1.32 24.71 -8.02
N LYS A 131 0.95 25.81 -7.34
CA LYS A 131 1.44 26.11 -5.98
C LYS A 131 0.89 25.11 -4.98
N TYR A 132 -0.39 24.77 -5.11
CA TYR A 132 -1.02 23.77 -4.27
C TYR A 132 -0.41 22.39 -4.49
N ILE A 133 -0.23 21.99 -5.76
CA ILE A 133 0.40 20.72 -6.13
C ILE A 133 1.79 20.62 -5.51
N ALA A 134 2.64 21.63 -5.70
CA ALA A 134 3.99 21.65 -5.15
C ALA A 134 3.98 21.54 -3.62
N LYS A 135 3.10 22.28 -2.92
CA LYS A 135 2.95 22.17 -1.46
C LYS A 135 2.53 20.77 -1.03
N LYS A 136 1.55 20.18 -1.71
CA LYS A 136 1.04 18.83 -1.41
C LYS A 136 2.14 17.78 -1.55
N TYR A 137 2.89 17.79 -2.66
CA TYR A 137 3.96 16.81 -2.88
C TYR A 137 5.13 16.99 -1.92
N ARG A 138 5.49 18.22 -1.52
CA ARG A 138 6.48 18.44 -0.44
C ARG A 138 6.05 17.83 0.88
N ILE A 139 4.81 18.04 1.30
CA ILE A 139 4.31 17.48 2.56
C ILE A 139 4.31 15.96 2.47
N SER A 140 3.84 15.40 1.35
CA SER A 140 3.84 13.95 1.11
C SER A 140 5.24 13.36 1.17
N SER A 141 6.23 13.98 0.51
CA SER A 141 7.61 13.49 0.50
C SER A 141 8.28 13.61 1.86
N LEU A 142 7.94 14.62 2.66
CA LEU A 142 8.39 14.72 4.06
C LEU A 142 7.79 13.61 4.93
N ILE A 143 6.51 13.27 4.76
CA ILE A 143 5.89 12.15 5.47
C ILE A 143 6.56 10.83 5.06
N HIS A 144 6.75 10.59 3.76
CA HIS A 144 7.46 9.41 3.27
C HIS A 144 8.90 9.34 3.78
N LEU A 145 9.62 10.47 3.86
CA LEU A 145 10.96 10.54 4.45
C LEU A 145 10.95 10.11 5.92
N VAL A 146 10.00 10.61 6.72
CA VAL A 146 9.89 10.23 8.13
C VAL A 146 9.62 8.73 8.27
N ILE A 147 8.66 8.19 7.50
CA ILE A 147 8.35 6.75 7.52
C ILE A 147 9.57 5.92 7.10
N PHE A 148 10.24 6.32 6.00
CA PHE A 148 11.43 5.66 5.50
C PHE A 148 12.54 5.62 6.56
N LEU A 149 12.84 6.76 7.20
CA LEU A 149 13.85 6.82 8.25
C LEU A 149 13.49 5.93 9.45
N VAL A 150 12.23 5.93 9.88
CA VAL A 150 11.77 5.08 11.00
C VAL A 150 11.96 3.60 10.66
N VAL A 151 11.50 3.15 9.50
CA VAL A 151 11.59 1.72 9.17
C VAL A 151 13.03 1.29 8.89
N GLN A 152 13.83 2.12 8.20
CA GLN A 152 15.26 1.82 8.02
C GLN A 152 16.00 1.75 9.35
N THR A 153 15.69 2.65 10.29
CA THR A 153 16.26 2.59 11.64
C THR A 153 15.87 1.29 12.35
N ILE A 154 14.62 0.85 12.23
CA ILE A 154 14.17 -0.44 12.78
C ILE A 154 14.96 -1.58 12.14
N PHE A 155 15.03 -1.64 10.80
CA PHE A 155 15.76 -2.69 10.09
C PHE A 155 17.23 -2.76 10.50
N TRP A 156 17.90 -1.62 10.61
CA TRP A 156 19.30 -1.56 10.99
C TRP A 156 19.49 -1.88 12.48
N SER A 157 18.55 -1.50 13.35
CA SER A 157 18.60 -1.86 14.77
C SER A 157 18.46 -3.36 15.04
N LEU A 158 17.88 -4.10 14.08
CA LEU A 158 17.80 -5.57 14.16
C LEU A 158 19.10 -6.24 13.70
N GLY A 159 19.91 -5.57 12.87
CA GLY A 159 21.14 -6.11 12.29
C GLY A 159 22.44 -5.57 12.88
N THR A 160 22.37 -4.56 13.76
CA THR A 160 23.55 -3.94 14.40
C THR A 160 23.45 -4.06 15.92
N ASP A 161 24.59 -4.26 16.58
CA ASP A 161 24.67 -4.45 18.03
C ASP A 161 24.74 -3.11 18.79
N SER A 162 25.08 -2.02 18.10
CA SER A 162 25.25 -0.71 18.74
C SER A 162 25.00 0.47 17.81
N TRP A 163 24.75 1.63 18.41
CA TRP A 163 24.66 2.91 17.69
C TRP A 163 25.98 3.29 16.99
N GLN A 164 27.12 2.90 17.56
CA GLN A 164 28.45 3.15 17.00
C GLN A 164 28.63 2.37 15.70
N GLU A 165 28.22 1.11 15.69
CA GLU A 165 28.23 0.27 14.49
C GLU A 165 27.29 0.82 13.42
N MET A 166 26.05 1.16 13.78
CA MET A 166 25.09 1.80 12.86
C MET A 166 25.66 3.08 12.21
N LYS A 167 26.38 3.89 12.97
CA LYS A 167 27.07 5.08 12.46
C LYS A 167 28.18 4.75 11.47
N SER A 168 28.93 3.66 11.68
CA SER A 168 29.99 3.27 10.76
C SER A 168 29.44 3.01 9.35
N TYR A 169 28.28 2.35 9.25
CA TYR A 169 27.58 2.10 7.97
C TYR A 169 27.01 3.36 7.31
N LEU A 170 26.81 4.45 8.06
CA LEU A 170 26.43 5.75 7.49
C LEU A 170 27.63 6.52 6.94
N THR A 171 28.82 6.31 7.51
CA THR A 171 30.05 7.01 7.11
C THR A 171 30.87 6.25 6.07
N ASP A 172 30.76 4.92 6.07
CA ASP A 172 31.35 4.03 5.08
C ASP A 172 30.24 3.34 4.29
N LEU A 173 30.21 3.60 2.98
CA LEU A 173 29.22 3.07 2.05
C LEU A 173 29.74 1.87 1.24
N SER A 174 30.92 1.34 1.57
CA SER A 174 31.52 0.18 0.90
C SER A 174 30.61 -1.06 0.86
N TRP A 175 29.74 -1.21 1.87
CA TRP A 175 28.75 -2.28 1.93
C TRP A 175 27.71 -2.23 0.79
N LEU A 176 27.42 -1.04 0.23
CA LEU A 176 26.54 -0.91 -0.92
C LEU A 176 27.17 -1.48 -2.19
N GLU A 177 28.49 -1.37 -2.34
CA GLU A 177 29.21 -1.90 -3.50
C GLU A 177 29.34 -3.43 -3.44
N GLN A 178 29.45 -3.97 -2.23
CA GLN A 178 29.56 -5.42 -2.01
C GLN A 178 28.24 -6.14 -2.30
N GLY A 179 27.09 -5.49 -2.05
CA GLY A 179 25.79 -6.01 -2.46
C GLY A 179 25.32 -7.27 -1.73
N GLU A 180 25.90 -7.59 -0.58
CA GLU A 180 25.59 -8.77 0.24
C GLU A 180 25.07 -8.36 1.62
N ALA A 181 24.08 -9.07 2.17
CA ALA A 181 23.51 -8.70 3.46
C ALA A 181 24.51 -8.85 4.61
N LYS A 182 25.42 -9.84 4.52
CA LYS A 182 26.40 -10.16 5.56
C LYS A 182 27.30 -8.99 5.98
N ASN A 183 27.62 -8.10 5.04
CA ASN A 183 28.50 -6.96 5.29
C ASN A 183 27.71 -5.64 5.38
N SER A 184 26.39 -5.73 5.51
CA SER A 184 25.46 -4.61 5.55
C SER A 184 24.90 -4.41 6.97
N PRO A 185 24.25 -3.28 7.27
CA PRO A 185 23.56 -3.08 8.55
C PRO A 185 22.27 -3.91 8.71
N TYR A 186 21.91 -4.74 7.72
CA TYR A 186 20.67 -5.51 7.71
C TYR A 186 20.88 -6.93 8.27
N PRO A 187 19.91 -7.47 9.03
CA PRO A 187 20.08 -8.73 9.75
C PRO A 187 20.07 -10.00 8.87
N ASN A 188 19.53 -9.92 7.65
CA ASN A 188 19.44 -11.04 6.72
C ASN A 188 19.16 -10.57 5.28
N GLU A 189 19.31 -11.49 4.33
CA GLU A 189 19.12 -11.24 2.89
C GLU A 189 17.73 -10.70 2.52
N THR A 190 16.68 -11.14 3.24
CA THR A 190 15.31 -10.69 2.97
C THR A 190 15.14 -9.22 3.32
N ILE A 191 15.54 -8.82 4.53
CA ILE A 191 15.43 -7.42 4.99
C ILE A 191 16.38 -6.52 4.20
N PHE A 192 17.59 -7.01 3.88
CA PHE A 192 18.51 -6.33 2.97
C PHE A 192 17.86 -6.03 1.62
N SER A 193 17.30 -7.05 0.96
CA SER A 193 16.66 -6.90 -0.34
C SER A 193 15.48 -5.93 -0.30
N ILE A 194 14.61 -6.04 0.71
CA ILE A 194 13.47 -5.14 0.90
C ILE A 194 13.95 -3.71 1.14
N GLY A 195 14.91 -3.52 2.05
CA GLY A 195 15.48 -2.21 2.40
C GLY A 195 16.14 -1.53 1.20
N MET A 196 16.87 -2.28 0.38
CA MET A 196 17.54 -1.78 -0.83
C MET A 196 16.54 -1.39 -1.92
N ILE A 197 15.59 -2.27 -2.25
CA ILE A 197 14.53 -1.96 -3.25
C ILE A 197 13.75 -0.73 -2.80
N TRP A 198 13.35 -0.68 -1.53
CA TRP A 198 12.58 0.45 -1.02
C TRP A 198 13.40 1.75 -1.00
N SER A 199 14.71 1.69 -0.74
CA SER A 199 15.60 2.86 -0.85
C SER A 199 15.61 3.45 -2.25
N ILE A 200 15.69 2.61 -3.28
CA ILE A 200 15.63 3.05 -4.69
C ILE A 200 14.28 3.69 -5.01
N VAL A 201 13.18 3.03 -4.64
CA VAL A 201 11.81 3.55 -4.84
C VAL A 201 11.62 4.87 -4.12
N PHE A 202 12.11 4.98 -2.88
CA PHE A 202 12.04 6.20 -2.08
C PHE A 202 12.78 7.36 -2.75
N VAL A 203 14.01 7.15 -3.21
CA VAL A 203 14.78 8.20 -3.90
C VAL A 203 14.05 8.68 -5.16
N ALA A 204 13.50 7.76 -5.96
CA ALA A 204 12.73 8.10 -7.15
C ALA A 204 11.46 8.91 -6.81
N ASP A 205 10.69 8.48 -5.80
CA ASP A 205 9.50 9.19 -5.33
C ASP A 205 9.83 10.58 -4.76
N PHE A 206 10.93 10.69 -4.02
CA PHE A 206 11.38 11.93 -3.42
C PHE A 206 11.78 12.94 -4.51
N ILE A 207 12.61 12.54 -5.47
CA ILE A 207 13.00 13.38 -6.62
C ILE A 207 11.76 13.81 -7.41
N TYR A 208 10.86 12.87 -7.72
CA TYR A 208 9.62 13.16 -8.44
C TYR A 208 8.77 14.18 -7.69
N SER A 209 8.56 14.00 -6.40
CA SER A 209 7.76 14.91 -5.57
C SER A 209 8.36 16.32 -5.48
N TRP A 210 9.69 16.42 -5.38
CA TRP A 210 10.38 17.71 -5.33
C TRP A 210 10.52 18.40 -6.69
N SER A 211 10.44 17.65 -7.79
CA SER A 211 10.43 18.22 -9.15
C SER A 211 9.32 19.25 -9.33
N TYR A 212 8.14 19.05 -8.73
CA TYR A 212 7.03 20.02 -8.75
C TYR A 212 7.34 21.34 -8.07
N THR A 213 8.32 21.37 -7.17
CA THR A 213 8.77 22.59 -6.47
C THR A 213 9.89 23.28 -7.23
N ILE A 214 10.87 22.52 -7.72
CA ILE A 214 12.06 23.06 -8.40
C ILE A 214 11.72 23.49 -9.84
N PHE A 215 10.89 22.71 -10.52
CA PHE A 215 10.44 22.92 -11.90
C PHE A 215 8.91 23.01 -11.95
N PRO A 216 8.30 24.08 -11.43
CA PRO A 216 6.85 24.20 -11.44
C PRO A 216 6.32 24.24 -12.88
N SER A 217 5.27 23.46 -13.16
CA SER A 217 4.58 23.52 -14.46
C SER A 217 4.05 24.93 -14.69
N LYS A 218 4.22 25.47 -15.91
CA LYS A 218 3.55 26.71 -16.31
C LYS A 218 2.04 26.47 -16.24
N GLY A 219 1.36 27.23 -15.38
CA GLY A 219 -0.09 27.16 -15.17
C GLY A 219 -0.87 27.62 -16.38
#